data_AF-A0A9Q0S384-F1
#
_entry.id   AF-A0A9Q0S384-F1
#
_cell.length_a   1.000
_cell.length_b   1.000
_cell.length_c   1.000
_cell.angle_alpha   90.00
_cell.angle_beta   90.00
_cell.angle_gamma   90.00
#
_symmetry.space_group_name_H-M   'P 1'
#
loop_
_entity.id
_entity.type
_entity.pdbx_description
1 polymer ?
#
loop_
_entity_poly.entity_id
_entity_poly.type
_entity_poly.pdbx_seq_one_letter_code
_entity_poly.pdbx_strand_id
1 'polypeptide(L)'
;MSSTALLKAFATLTKMVRKFLMLAVNGKTIAATAWLTSTITYSKPNARLITSIEKLESRSSQMRLIVRSMFIKLEDQRENALDGIMMLYKTTQTQINDVLKELDDANCKLQRCRHNLSCAIAMCRIIIENLDLPQKVTEGLCSVLVSPVMDWLINTWEETTNDSLDRLNHIGALRKNKNATIEEHTSYATTSMDVSKYKRRLSTLLERVCRMSSKKDNKQDDNNLADNDWLEEENE
;
A
#
# COMPACT_ATOMS: atom_id res chain seq x y z
N MET A 1 -22.12 17.08 -36.54
CA MET A 1 -21.39 15.81 -36.35
C MET A 1 -22.03 15.09 -35.19
N SER A 2 -22.60 13.91 -35.44
CA SER A 2 -23.68 13.35 -34.60
C SER A 2 -23.16 12.72 -33.30
N SER A 3 -23.88 12.97 -32.20
CA SER A 3 -23.72 12.33 -30.88
C SER A 3 -23.59 10.80 -30.96
N THR A 4 -24.20 10.18 -31.98
CA THR A 4 -24.10 8.75 -32.29
C THR A 4 -22.70 8.29 -32.70
N ALA A 5 -21.86 9.14 -33.30
CA ALA A 5 -20.49 8.81 -33.66
C ALA A 5 -19.57 8.80 -32.43
N LEU A 6 -19.78 9.73 -31.48
CA LEU A 6 -19.08 9.77 -30.19
C LEU A 6 -19.45 8.56 -29.33
N LEU A 7 -20.74 8.21 -29.24
CA LEU A 7 -21.21 7.01 -28.54
C LEU A 7 -20.64 5.71 -29.14
N LYS A 8 -20.57 5.61 -30.48
CA LYS A 8 -19.91 4.48 -31.14
C LYS A 8 -18.41 4.44 -30.89
N ALA A 9 -17.72 5.58 -30.92
CA ALA A 9 -16.30 5.67 -30.61
C ALA A 9 -16.02 5.27 -29.16
N PHE A 10 -16.83 5.74 -28.20
CA PHE A 10 -16.72 5.36 -26.80
C PHE A 10 -16.95 3.86 -26.61
N ALA A 11 -18.04 3.31 -27.15
CA ALA A 11 -18.32 1.87 -27.06
C ALA A 11 -17.23 1.00 -27.73
N THR A 12 -16.61 1.51 -28.80
CA THR A 12 -15.48 0.83 -29.46
C THR A 12 -14.23 0.90 -28.60
N LEU A 13 -13.98 2.03 -27.93
CA LEU A 13 -12.88 2.20 -26.98
C LEU A 13 -13.07 1.30 -25.75
N THR A 14 -14.29 1.22 -25.19
CA THR A 14 -14.61 0.33 -24.06
C THR A 14 -14.45 -1.13 -24.46
N LYS A 15 -14.87 -1.53 -25.67
CA LYS A 15 -14.63 -2.89 -26.20
C LYS A 15 -13.14 -3.16 -26.42
N MET A 16 -12.38 -2.18 -26.89
CA MET A 16 -10.94 -2.32 -27.12
C MET A 16 -10.17 -2.40 -25.80
N VAL A 17 -10.53 -1.59 -24.81
CA VAL A 17 -10.03 -1.64 -23.42
C VAL A 17 -10.42 -2.95 -22.74
N ARG A 18 -11.67 -3.42 -22.90
CA ARG A 18 -12.13 -4.72 -22.38
C ARG A 18 -11.39 -5.89 -23.03
N LYS A 19 -11.11 -5.82 -24.34
CA LYS A 19 -10.32 -6.83 -25.06
C LYS A 19 -8.83 -6.79 -24.69
N PHE A 20 -8.26 -5.61 -24.48
CA PHE A 20 -6.89 -5.41 -24.00
C PHE A 20 -6.73 -5.88 -22.55
N LEU A 21 -7.74 -5.66 -21.70
CA LEU A 21 -7.81 -6.15 -20.34
C LEU A 21 -8.01 -7.66 -20.26
N MET A 22 -8.87 -8.23 -21.09
CA MET A 22 -9.03 -9.69 -21.22
C MET A 22 -7.75 -10.37 -21.72
N LEU A 23 -7.01 -9.73 -22.64
CA LEU A 23 -5.69 -10.19 -23.09
C LEU A 23 -4.64 -10.11 -21.96
N ALA A 24 -4.70 -9.09 -21.10
CA ALA A 24 -3.86 -9.00 -19.91
C ALA A 24 -4.26 -10.04 -18.83
N VAL A 25 -5.53 -10.43 -18.76
CA VAL A 25 -6.08 -11.41 -17.80
C VAL A 25 -5.77 -12.85 -18.21
N ASN A 26 -5.72 -13.17 -19.51
CA ASN A 26 -5.52 -14.54 -20.00
C ASN A 26 -4.04 -14.95 -20.17
N GLY A 27 -3.08 -14.11 -19.80
CA GLY A 27 -1.66 -14.48 -19.81
C GLY A 27 -0.75 -13.43 -19.19
N LYS A 28 -0.57 -13.50 -17.87
CA LYS A 28 0.37 -12.67 -17.06
C LYS A 28 0.00 -11.18 -17.02
N THR A 29 -0.84 -10.82 -16.06
CA THR A 29 -1.38 -9.47 -15.80
C THR A 29 -0.30 -8.40 -15.63
N ILE A 30 -0.05 -7.63 -16.69
CA ILE A 30 0.85 -6.46 -16.70
C ILE A 30 0.46 -5.46 -15.59
N ALA A 31 -0.84 -5.27 -15.34
CA ALA A 31 -1.32 -4.38 -14.30
C ALA A 31 -1.06 -4.91 -12.88
N ALA A 32 -1.29 -6.21 -12.62
CA ALA A 32 -1.02 -6.81 -11.32
C ALA A 32 0.49 -6.88 -11.03
N THR A 33 1.30 -7.15 -12.06
CA THR A 33 2.77 -7.12 -11.95
C THR A 33 3.30 -5.69 -11.76
N ALA A 34 2.77 -4.70 -12.47
CA ALA A 34 3.12 -3.28 -12.27
C ALA A 34 2.73 -2.78 -10.88
N TRP A 35 1.56 -3.17 -10.38
CA TRP A 35 1.12 -2.85 -9.03
C TRP A 35 1.99 -3.52 -7.97
N LEU A 36 2.22 -4.84 -8.06
CA LEU A 36 3.12 -5.57 -7.16
C LEU A 36 4.54 -5.00 -7.17
N THR A 37 5.09 -4.70 -8.34
CA THR A 37 6.41 -4.08 -8.46
C THR A 37 6.41 -2.70 -7.80
N SER A 38 5.35 -1.91 -7.96
CA SER A 38 5.23 -0.58 -7.33
C SER A 38 5.14 -0.68 -5.81
N THR A 39 4.36 -1.63 -5.27
CA THR A 39 4.28 -1.91 -3.82
C THR A 39 5.63 -2.36 -3.24
N ILE A 40 6.34 -3.25 -3.93
CA ILE A 40 7.67 -3.72 -3.52
C ILE A 40 8.72 -2.61 -3.58
N THR A 41 8.58 -1.71 -4.56
CA THR A 41 9.50 -0.58 -4.73
C THR A 41 9.25 0.51 -3.69
N TYR A 42 8.01 0.63 -3.19
CA TYR A 42 7.62 1.59 -2.16
C TYR A 42 8.13 1.25 -0.75
N SER A 43 8.16 -0.03 -0.39
CA SER A 43 8.54 -0.45 0.98
C SER A 43 10.01 -0.18 1.34
N LYS A 44 10.91 -0.23 0.36
CA LYS A 44 12.36 -0.03 0.59
C LYS A 44 12.73 1.41 0.97
N PRO A 45 12.29 2.45 0.23
CA PRO A 45 12.46 3.84 0.63
C PRO A 45 11.82 4.17 1.97
N ASN A 46 10.63 3.61 2.27
CA ASN A 46 9.93 3.87 3.52
C ASN A 46 10.73 3.37 4.73
N ALA A 47 11.19 2.11 4.69
CA ALA A 47 12.06 1.56 5.74
C ALA A 47 13.34 2.39 5.94
N ARG A 48 13.97 2.86 4.85
CA ARG A 48 15.15 3.72 4.93
C ARG A 48 14.85 5.07 5.58
N LEU A 49 13.70 5.68 5.27
CA LEU A 49 13.27 6.94 5.86
C LEU A 49 13.12 6.81 7.37
N ILE A 50 12.43 5.76 7.83
CA ILE A 50 12.23 5.47 9.27
C ILE A 50 13.58 5.34 9.98
N THR A 51 14.49 4.51 9.45
CA THR A 51 15.83 4.35 10.04
C THR A 51 16.63 5.67 10.07
N SER A 52 16.51 6.52 9.05
CA SER A 52 17.18 7.82 9.04
C SER A 52 16.59 8.79 10.06
N ILE A 53 15.28 8.76 10.32
CA ILE A 53 14.62 9.53 11.38
C ILE A 53 15.16 9.11 12.76
N GLU A 54 15.20 7.80 13.04
CA GLU A 54 15.73 7.27 14.32
C GLU A 54 17.20 7.68 14.54
N LYS A 55 18.03 7.62 13.48
CA LYS A 55 19.41 8.11 13.53
C LYS A 55 19.47 9.60 13.83
N LEU A 56 18.61 10.41 13.19
CA LEU A 56 18.56 11.85 13.41
C LEU A 56 18.15 12.19 14.85
N GLU A 57 17.17 11.50 15.41
CA GLU A 57 16.74 11.66 16.81
C GLU A 57 17.86 11.33 17.80
N SER A 58 18.59 10.23 17.54
CA SER A 58 19.75 9.83 18.33
C SER A 58 20.86 10.90 18.28
N ARG A 59 21.20 11.40 17.08
CA ARG A 59 22.23 12.43 16.92
C ARG A 59 21.81 13.79 17.48
N SER A 60 20.54 14.16 17.34
CA SER A 60 19.96 15.35 17.95
C SER A 60 20.04 15.29 19.48
N SER A 61 19.77 14.11 20.06
CA SER A 61 19.94 13.89 21.50
C SER A 61 21.40 14.03 21.95
N GLN A 62 22.35 13.47 21.19
CA GLN A 62 23.78 13.65 21.45
C GLN A 62 24.21 15.11 21.37
N MET A 63 23.72 15.85 20.36
CA MET A 63 24.00 17.27 20.20
C MET A 63 23.52 18.09 21.40
N ARG A 64 22.31 17.81 21.92
CA ARG A 64 21.80 18.46 23.14
C ARG A 64 22.71 18.24 24.35
N LEU A 65 23.25 17.04 24.52
CA LEU A 65 24.18 16.72 25.61
C LEU A 65 25.51 17.48 25.45
N ILE A 66 26.06 17.54 24.24
CA ILE A 66 27.29 18.27 23.93
C ILE A 66 27.10 19.76 24.23
N VAL A 67 26.01 20.37 23.75
CA VAL A 67 25.69 21.78 24.00
C VAL A 67 25.56 22.05 25.49
N ARG A 68 24.86 21.19 26.25
CA ARG A 68 24.78 21.32 27.71
C ARG A 68 26.15 21.25 28.38
N SER A 69 27.01 20.34 27.93
CA SER A 69 28.38 20.22 28.45
C SER A 69 29.26 21.43 28.11
N MET A 70 29.06 22.06 26.95
CA MET A 70 29.73 23.32 26.60
C MET A 70 29.34 24.43 27.59
N PHE A 71 28.05 24.61 27.86
CA PHE A 71 27.58 25.65 28.78
C PHE A 71 28.18 25.50 30.18
N ILE A 72 28.18 24.28 30.73
CA ILE A 72 28.77 24.00 32.06
C ILE A 72 30.26 24.32 32.07
N LYS A 73 31.00 23.97 31.01
CA LYS A 73 32.45 24.24 30.96
C LYS A 73 32.80 25.70 30.69
N LEU A 74 31.93 26.43 29.99
CA LEU A 74 32.05 27.88 29.79
C LEU A 74 31.87 28.63 31.11
N GLU A 75 30.96 28.16 31.99
CA GLU A 75 30.80 28.70 33.34
C GLU A 75 32.06 28.47 34.22
N ASP A 76 32.78 27.37 34.00
CA ASP A 76 33.93 26.94 34.82
C ASP A 76 35.28 27.64 34.49
N GLN A 77 35.29 28.59 33.53
CA GLN A 77 36.42 29.46 33.11
C GLN A 77 37.79 28.77 32.82
N ARG A 78 37.83 27.47 32.50
CA ARG A 78 39.09 26.78 32.14
C ARG A 78 39.37 26.87 30.64
N GLU A 79 40.40 27.64 30.25
CA GLU A 79 40.73 27.96 28.84
C GLU A 79 40.95 26.75 27.93
N ASN A 80 41.47 25.62 28.45
CA ASN A 80 41.87 24.47 27.62
C ASN A 80 40.85 23.30 27.59
N ALA A 81 39.71 23.43 28.26
CA ALA A 81 38.75 22.32 28.40
C ALA A 81 37.68 22.27 27.29
N LEU A 82 37.66 23.27 26.41
CA LEU A 82 36.60 23.52 25.43
C LEU A 82 36.91 22.93 24.05
N ASP A 83 38.18 22.85 23.65
CA ASP A 83 38.59 22.42 22.30
C ASP A 83 38.10 21.00 21.95
N GLY A 84 38.19 20.06 22.90
CA GLY A 84 37.69 18.71 22.71
C GLY A 84 36.17 18.66 22.52
N ILE A 85 35.42 19.49 23.25
CA ILE A 85 33.96 19.57 23.11
C ILE A 85 33.59 20.27 21.79
N MET A 86 34.37 21.28 21.39
CA MET A 86 34.20 21.96 20.10
C MET A 86 34.44 21.02 18.92
N MET A 87 35.46 20.16 19.00
CA MET A 87 35.71 19.12 17.99
C MET A 87 34.55 18.11 17.94
N LEU A 88 34.06 17.64 19.09
CA LEU A 88 32.89 16.76 19.15
C LEU A 88 31.65 17.42 18.55
N TYR A 89 31.39 18.68 18.88
CA TYR A 89 30.28 19.46 18.33
C TYR A 89 30.33 19.52 16.81
N LYS A 90 31.47 19.94 16.23
CA LYS A 90 31.65 20.02 14.77
C LYS A 90 31.48 18.66 14.09
N THR A 91 31.97 17.59 14.73
CA THR A 91 31.83 16.23 14.22
C THR A 91 30.37 15.78 14.22
N THR A 92 29.65 15.94 15.34
CA THR A 92 28.23 15.60 15.44
C THR A 92 27.38 16.47 14.50
N GLN A 93 27.72 17.74 14.30
CA GLN A 93 27.05 18.62 13.36
C GLN A 93 27.21 18.11 11.91
N THR A 94 28.42 17.69 11.54
CA THR A 94 28.67 17.09 10.21
C THR A 94 27.86 15.80 10.03
N GLN A 95 27.85 14.93 11.05
CA GLN A 95 27.05 13.70 11.03
C GLN A 95 25.54 13.97 10.91
N ILE A 96 25.01 15.00 11.59
CA ILE A 96 23.61 15.41 11.44
C ILE A 96 23.34 15.86 10.01
N ASN A 97 24.21 16.69 9.44
CA ASN A 97 24.04 17.15 8.05
C ASN A 97 24.07 16.00 7.04
N ASP A 98 24.91 15.00 7.25
CA ASP A 98 24.95 13.81 6.39
C ASP A 98 23.67 12.98 6.51
N VAL A 99 23.15 12.77 7.72
CA VAL A 99 21.87 12.10 7.95
C VAL A 99 20.70 12.89 7.34
N LEU A 100 20.73 14.23 7.40
CA LEU A 100 19.71 15.08 6.76
C LEU A 100 19.71 14.91 5.24
N LYS A 101 20.88 14.86 4.59
CA LYS A 101 20.97 14.57 3.16
C LYS A 101 20.43 13.18 2.81
N GLU A 102 20.76 12.16 3.61
CA GLU A 102 20.20 10.81 3.44
C GLU A 102 18.67 10.79 3.58
N LEU A 103 18.13 11.57 4.51
CA LEU A 103 16.69 11.73 4.75
C LEU A 103 16.01 12.38 3.54
N ASP A 104 16.56 13.47 3.02
CA ASP A 104 16.02 14.17 1.84
C ASP A 104 16.01 13.26 0.61
N ASP A 105 17.10 12.51 0.37
CA ASP A 105 17.20 11.53 -0.71
C ASP A 105 16.17 10.40 -0.58
N ALA A 106 15.98 9.88 0.63
CA ALA A 106 15.00 8.85 0.92
C ALA A 106 13.57 9.37 0.71
N ASN A 107 13.28 10.58 1.18
CA ASN A 107 11.98 11.22 1.03
C ASN A 107 11.65 11.49 -0.44
N CYS A 108 12.60 12.02 -1.23
CA CYS A 108 12.41 12.23 -2.66
C CYS A 108 12.10 10.92 -3.40
N LYS A 109 12.82 9.84 -3.08
CA LYS A 109 12.56 8.51 -3.64
C LYS A 109 11.19 7.98 -3.21
N LEU A 110 10.81 8.17 -1.94
CA LEU A 110 9.51 7.76 -1.42
C LEU A 110 8.37 8.47 -2.15
N GLN A 111 8.44 9.79 -2.30
CA GLN A 111 7.42 10.58 -3.02
C GLN A 111 7.25 10.10 -4.46
N ARG A 112 8.35 9.83 -5.17
CA ARG A 112 8.28 9.26 -6.53
C ARG A 112 7.62 7.88 -6.55
N CYS A 113 7.91 7.03 -5.58
CA CYS A 113 7.29 5.71 -5.46
C CYS A 113 5.79 5.82 -5.13
N ARG A 114 5.39 6.75 -4.25
CA ARG A 114 3.99 7.02 -3.92
C ARG A 114 3.19 7.48 -5.13
N HIS A 115 3.76 8.35 -5.93
CA HIS A 115 3.12 8.81 -7.16
C HIS A 115 2.90 7.64 -8.13
N ASN A 116 3.96 6.85 -8.40
CA ASN A 116 3.86 5.68 -9.28
C ASN A 116 2.84 4.65 -8.78
N LEU A 117 2.83 4.38 -7.48
CA LEU A 117 1.88 3.45 -6.86
C LEU A 117 0.45 3.99 -6.94
N SER A 118 0.24 5.28 -6.71
CA SER A 118 -1.08 5.92 -6.85
C SER A 118 -1.60 5.83 -8.28
N CYS A 119 -0.73 6.02 -9.28
CA CYS A 119 -1.10 5.81 -10.69
C CYS A 119 -1.47 4.34 -10.98
N ALA A 120 -0.69 3.39 -10.45
CA ALA A 120 -1.00 1.96 -10.59
C ALA A 120 -2.34 1.59 -9.95
N ILE A 121 -2.63 2.15 -8.77
CA ILE A 121 -3.90 1.96 -8.06
C ILE A 121 -5.07 2.58 -8.82
N ALA A 122 -4.91 3.78 -9.39
CA ALA A 122 -5.92 4.42 -10.23
C ALA A 122 -6.21 3.58 -11.49
N MET A 123 -5.17 3.00 -12.10
CA MET A 123 -5.34 2.04 -13.19
C MET A 123 -6.12 0.80 -12.71
N CYS A 124 -5.77 0.23 -11.56
CA CYS A 124 -6.51 -0.90 -10.98
C CYS A 124 -8.00 -0.58 -10.75
N ARG A 125 -8.35 0.63 -10.29
CA ARG A 125 -9.75 1.08 -10.16
C ARG A 125 -10.50 0.96 -11.48
N ILE A 126 -9.94 1.57 -12.54
CA ILE A 126 -10.56 1.57 -13.87
C ILE A 126 -10.76 0.12 -14.34
N ILE A 127 -9.78 -0.76 -14.09
CA ILE A 127 -9.91 -2.17 -14.45
C ILE A 127 -11.07 -2.81 -13.70
N ILE A 128 -11.13 -2.69 -12.38
CA ILE A 128 -12.17 -3.28 -11.53
C ILE A 128 -13.56 -2.79 -11.93
N GLU A 129 -13.72 -1.49 -12.17
CA GLU A 129 -15.00 -0.90 -12.59
C GLU A 129 -15.45 -1.36 -13.98
N ASN A 130 -14.52 -1.80 -14.84
CA ASN A 130 -14.81 -2.36 -16.17
C ASN A 130 -14.91 -3.88 -16.18
N LEU A 131 -14.63 -4.56 -15.06
CA LEU A 131 -14.96 -5.97 -14.89
C LEU A 131 -16.47 -6.08 -14.64
N ASP A 132 -17.13 -7.05 -15.28
CA ASP A 132 -18.58 -7.22 -15.24
C ASP A 132 -19.04 -7.89 -13.92
N LEU A 133 -18.54 -7.40 -12.79
CA LEU A 133 -18.72 -7.97 -11.47
C LEU A 133 -20.00 -7.43 -10.81
N PRO A 134 -20.58 -8.18 -9.85
CA PRO A 134 -21.64 -7.66 -9.00
C PRO A 134 -21.17 -6.40 -8.25
N GLN A 135 -22.04 -5.39 -8.14
CA GLN A 135 -21.70 -4.10 -7.52
C GLN A 135 -21.08 -4.24 -6.12
N LYS A 136 -21.63 -5.10 -5.25
CA LYS A 136 -21.08 -5.38 -3.91
C LYS A 136 -19.63 -5.89 -3.95
N VAL A 137 -19.26 -6.66 -4.98
CA VAL A 137 -17.89 -7.19 -5.17
C VAL A 137 -16.96 -6.08 -5.65
N THR A 138 -17.42 -5.26 -6.59
CA THR A 138 -16.68 -4.08 -7.09
C THR A 138 -16.39 -3.09 -5.97
N GLU A 139 -17.38 -2.78 -5.13
CA GLU A 139 -17.23 -1.88 -3.97
C GLU A 139 -16.23 -2.44 -2.95
N GLY A 140 -16.31 -3.74 -2.62
CA GLY A 140 -15.38 -4.39 -1.70
C GLY A 140 -13.94 -4.47 -2.24
N LEU A 141 -13.75 -4.65 -3.55
CA LEU A 141 -12.43 -4.58 -4.17
C LEU A 141 -11.88 -3.15 -4.15
N CYS A 142 -12.71 -2.16 -4.49
CA CYS A 142 -12.31 -0.77 -4.52
C CYS A 142 -11.96 -0.22 -3.13
N SER A 143 -12.66 -0.64 -2.08
CA SER A 143 -12.38 -0.18 -0.70
C SER A 143 -11.02 -0.65 -0.18
N VAL A 144 -10.58 -1.84 -0.60
CA VAL A 144 -9.32 -2.44 -0.15
C VAL A 144 -8.15 -2.11 -1.08
N LEU A 145 -8.34 -2.29 -2.39
CA LEU A 145 -7.25 -2.22 -3.37
C LEU A 145 -7.02 -0.79 -3.89
N VAL A 146 -7.99 0.11 -3.67
CA VAL A 146 -7.95 1.50 -4.14
C VAL A 146 -7.97 2.49 -2.98
N SER A 147 -7.23 2.15 -1.93
CA SER A 147 -6.94 3.03 -0.81
C SER A 147 -5.88 4.08 -1.19
N PRO A 148 -5.99 5.32 -0.67
CA PRO A 148 -4.95 6.33 -0.87
C PRO A 148 -3.59 5.89 -0.31
N VAL A 149 -2.50 6.15 -1.05
CA VAL A 149 -1.14 5.80 -0.63
C VAL A 149 -0.62 6.79 0.42
N MET A 150 -0.97 6.52 1.67
CA MET A 150 -0.61 7.34 2.83
C MET A 150 0.01 6.50 3.93
N ASP A 151 1.21 6.91 4.37
CA ASP A 151 1.81 6.39 5.60
C ASP A 151 1.46 7.32 6.76
N TRP A 152 1.02 6.71 7.85
CA TRP A 152 0.80 7.36 9.13
C TRP A 152 1.92 6.98 10.10
N LEU A 153 2.02 7.72 11.21
CA LEU A 153 3.06 7.49 12.22
C LEU A 153 3.05 6.07 12.79
N ILE A 154 1.87 5.45 12.87
CA ILE A 154 1.65 4.15 13.53
C ILE A 154 1.49 3.02 12.50
N ASN A 155 1.02 3.34 11.30
CA ASN A 155 0.69 2.34 10.28
C ASN A 155 1.10 2.83 8.90
N THR A 156 1.79 1.97 8.19
CA THR A 156 2.13 2.15 6.78
C THR A 156 0.96 1.77 5.88
N TRP A 157 0.97 2.28 4.65
CA TRP A 157 -0.01 1.88 3.65
C TRP A 157 0.02 0.38 3.36
N GLU A 158 1.21 -0.23 3.34
CA GLU A 158 1.39 -1.67 3.09
C GLU A 158 0.72 -2.53 4.16
N GLU A 159 0.90 -2.19 5.44
CA GLU A 159 0.29 -2.90 6.56
C GLU A 159 -1.24 -2.83 6.47
N THR A 160 -1.76 -1.62 6.29
CA THR A 160 -3.20 -1.37 6.17
C THR A 160 -3.81 -2.16 5.00
N THR A 161 -3.12 -2.16 3.85
CA THR A 161 -3.60 -2.85 2.65
C THR A 161 -3.46 -4.37 2.77
N ASN A 162 -2.40 -4.88 3.42
CA ASN A 162 -2.21 -6.31 3.64
C ASN A 162 -3.28 -6.89 4.57
N ASP A 163 -3.60 -6.19 5.65
CA ASP A 163 -4.63 -6.62 6.60
C ASP A 163 -6.02 -6.56 5.97
N SER A 164 -6.29 -5.51 5.21
CA SER A 164 -7.54 -5.36 4.47
C SER A 164 -7.69 -6.44 3.39
N LEU A 165 -6.60 -6.79 2.71
CA LEU A 165 -6.56 -7.87 1.72
C LEU A 165 -6.77 -9.25 2.37
N ASP A 166 -6.22 -9.47 3.56
CA ASP A 166 -6.46 -10.70 4.31
C ASP A 166 -7.94 -10.82 4.70
N ARG A 167 -8.52 -9.77 5.29
CA ARG A 167 -9.96 -9.71 5.60
C ARG A 167 -10.82 -9.96 4.38
N LEU A 168 -10.48 -9.38 3.23
CA LEU A 168 -11.22 -9.60 1.98
C LEU A 168 -11.17 -11.04 1.47
N ASN A 169 -10.08 -11.78 1.78
CA ASN A 169 -9.99 -13.21 1.45
C ASN A 169 -10.80 -14.10 2.42
N HIS A 170 -11.14 -13.60 3.61
CA HIS A 170 -11.80 -14.35 4.67
C HIS A 170 -13.26 -13.95 4.92
N ILE A 171 -13.72 -12.79 4.44
CA ILE A 171 -15.05 -12.23 4.72
C ILE A 171 -15.76 -11.84 3.41
N GLY A 172 -17.08 -12.03 3.36
CA GLY A 172 -17.95 -11.55 2.28
C GLY A 172 -17.96 -12.42 1.01
N ALA A 173 -18.43 -11.84 -0.10
CA ALA A 173 -18.60 -12.52 -1.40
C ALA A 173 -17.29 -13.03 -2.02
N LEU A 174 -16.14 -12.61 -1.46
CA LEU A 174 -14.80 -12.98 -1.87
C LEU A 174 -14.11 -13.87 -0.82
N ARG A 175 -14.86 -14.57 0.03
CA ARG A 175 -14.32 -15.54 0.99
C ARG A 175 -13.79 -16.79 0.31
N LYS A 176 -12.59 -17.25 0.70
CA LYS A 176 -11.94 -18.44 0.11
C LYS A 176 -12.60 -19.76 0.55
N ASN A 177 -13.16 -19.81 1.75
CA ASN A 177 -13.73 -21.02 2.33
C ASN A 177 -14.93 -20.69 3.21
N LYS A 178 -16.10 -21.30 2.98
CA LYS A 178 -17.35 -21.01 3.75
C LYS A 178 -17.24 -21.36 5.25
N ASN A 179 -16.25 -22.15 5.64
CA ASN A 179 -16.10 -22.68 7.01
C ASN A 179 -14.81 -22.23 7.72
N ALA A 180 -14.04 -21.28 7.16
CA ALA A 180 -12.83 -20.79 7.82
C ALA A 180 -13.15 -19.81 8.96
N THR A 181 -13.04 -20.25 10.21
CA THR A 181 -13.19 -19.40 11.40
C THR A 181 -12.21 -18.23 11.35
N ILE A 182 -12.67 -17.02 11.67
CA ILE A 182 -11.93 -15.75 11.51
C ILE A 182 -10.73 -15.65 12.48
N GLU A 183 -10.70 -16.49 13.52
CA GLU A 183 -9.81 -16.37 14.67
C GLU A 183 -8.31 -16.64 14.39
N GLU A 184 -7.94 -17.29 13.28
CA GLU A 184 -6.54 -17.70 13.05
C GLU A 184 -5.64 -16.68 12.30
N HIS A 185 -6.16 -15.56 11.80
CA HIS A 185 -5.40 -14.77 10.81
C HIS A 185 -5.19 -13.27 11.08
N THR A 186 -5.88 -12.67 12.05
CA THR A 186 -5.59 -11.30 12.48
C THR A 186 -4.42 -11.25 13.46
N SER A 187 -3.23 -11.51 12.94
CA SER A 187 -1.99 -11.11 13.61
C SER A 187 -1.84 -9.60 13.44
N TYR A 188 -2.25 -8.82 14.46
CA TYR A 188 -1.93 -7.38 14.59
C TYR A 188 -0.43 -7.11 14.83
N ALA A 189 0.44 -8.05 14.44
CA ALA A 189 1.86 -7.94 14.67
C ALA A 189 2.47 -6.95 13.68
N THR A 190 3.10 -5.92 14.25
CA THR A 190 3.97 -4.88 13.68
C THR A 190 5.23 -5.47 13.03
N THR A 191 5.07 -6.53 12.24
CA THR A 191 6.16 -7.17 11.51
C THR A 191 6.09 -6.70 10.07
N SER A 192 7.23 -6.23 9.57
CA SER A 192 7.42 -5.79 8.19
C SER A 192 6.68 -6.68 7.20
N MET A 193 5.96 -6.07 6.26
CA MET A 193 5.15 -6.77 5.25
C MET A 193 5.94 -7.92 4.58
N ASP A 194 5.45 -9.16 4.74
CA ASP A 194 5.96 -10.30 3.98
C ASP A 194 5.43 -10.20 2.54
N VAL A 195 6.26 -9.61 1.67
CA VAL A 195 5.99 -9.43 0.24
C VAL A 195 5.56 -10.74 -0.43
N SER A 196 6.12 -11.88 -0.03
CA SER A 196 5.80 -13.17 -0.63
C SER A 196 4.37 -13.62 -0.30
N LYS A 197 3.96 -13.44 0.97
CA LYS A 197 2.59 -13.69 1.43
C LYS A 197 1.60 -12.72 0.80
N TYR A 198 1.93 -11.43 0.76
CA TYR A 198 1.09 -10.42 0.12
C TYR A 198 0.85 -10.74 -1.36
N LYS A 199 1.92 -11.04 -2.11
CA LYS A 199 1.84 -11.44 -3.52
C LYS A 199 0.94 -12.66 -3.70
N ARG A 200 1.09 -13.69 -2.86
CA ARG A 200 0.27 -14.89 -2.92
C ARG A 200 -1.21 -14.60 -2.65
N ARG A 201 -1.51 -13.81 -1.61
CA ARG A 201 -2.88 -13.39 -1.26
C ARG A 201 -3.52 -12.60 -2.40
N LEU A 202 -2.77 -11.66 -2.98
CA LEU A 202 -3.26 -10.82 -4.07
C LEU A 202 -3.52 -11.64 -5.34
N SER A 203 -2.58 -12.50 -5.75
CA SER A 203 -2.79 -13.39 -6.90
C SER A 203 -4.00 -14.28 -6.72
N THR A 204 -4.17 -14.88 -5.53
CA THR A 204 -5.32 -15.75 -5.22
C THR A 204 -6.64 -14.98 -5.31
N LEU A 205 -6.68 -13.72 -4.85
CA LEU A 205 -7.86 -12.88 -4.97
C LEU A 205 -8.17 -12.57 -6.43
N LEU A 206 -7.19 -12.10 -7.20
CA LEU A 206 -7.36 -11.71 -8.59
C LEU A 206 -7.80 -12.89 -9.47
N GLU A 207 -7.25 -14.09 -9.26
CA GLU A 207 -7.69 -15.30 -9.96
C GLU A 207 -9.18 -15.60 -9.73
N ARG A 208 -9.67 -15.41 -8.49
CA ARG A 208 -11.09 -15.62 -8.16
C ARG A 208 -11.98 -14.58 -8.80
N VAL A 209 -11.57 -13.31 -8.77
CA VAL A 209 -12.26 -12.21 -9.47
C VAL A 209 -12.36 -12.50 -10.98
N CYS A 210 -11.28 -13.00 -11.60
CA CYS A 210 -11.29 -13.37 -13.01
C CYS A 210 -12.31 -14.50 -13.29
N ARG A 211 -12.32 -15.56 -12.48
CA ARG A 211 -13.31 -16.65 -12.60
C ARG A 211 -14.74 -16.16 -12.46
N MET A 212 -15.01 -15.23 -11.55
CA MET A 212 -16.34 -14.63 -11.38
C MET A 212 -16.77 -13.82 -12.60
N SER A 213 -15.85 -13.06 -13.19
CA SER A 213 -16.12 -12.32 -14.43
C SER A 213 -16.41 -13.26 -15.60
N SER A 214 -15.67 -14.37 -15.75
CA SER A 214 -15.87 -15.32 -16.87
C SER A 214 -17.14 -16.17 -16.73
N LYS A 215 -17.59 -16.46 -15.51
CA LYS A 215 -18.84 -17.24 -15.30
C LYS A 215 -20.10 -16.53 -15.77
N LYS A 216 -20.08 -15.20 -15.91
CA LYS A 216 -21.23 -14.42 -16.39
C LYS A 216 -21.49 -14.65 -17.89
N ASP A 217 -20.47 -15.05 -18.65
CA ASP A 217 -20.57 -15.37 -20.07
C ASP A 217 -21.08 -16.82 -20.32
N ASN A 218 -21.03 -17.69 -19.29
CA ASN A 218 -21.51 -19.08 -19.34
C ASN A 218 -22.68 -19.30 -18.36
N LYS A 219 -23.78 -18.56 -18.53
CA LYS A 219 -25.02 -18.89 -17.81
C LYS A 219 -25.70 -20.12 -18.43
N GLN A 220 -25.24 -21.30 -18.02
CA GLN A 220 -26.10 -22.45 -17.80
C GLN A 220 -25.47 -23.25 -16.66
N ASP A 221 -26.26 -23.47 -15.61
CA ASP A 221 -25.97 -24.23 -14.38
C ASP A 221 -25.07 -23.55 -13.33
N ASP A 222 -25.71 -22.82 -12.40
CA ASP A 222 -25.89 -23.36 -11.04
C ASP A 222 -26.78 -22.44 -10.19
N ASN A 223 -27.91 -22.98 -9.73
CA ASN A 223 -28.98 -22.33 -8.95
C ASN A 223 -28.62 -22.08 -7.47
N ASN A 224 -27.37 -21.74 -7.15
CA ASN A 224 -26.90 -21.63 -5.75
C ASN A 224 -26.49 -20.21 -5.31
N LEU A 225 -27.03 -19.18 -5.97
CA LEU A 225 -26.79 -17.77 -5.64
C LEU A 225 -28.00 -17.06 -5.03
N ALA A 226 -29.01 -17.82 -4.62
CA ALA A 226 -30.30 -17.33 -4.13
C ALA A 226 -30.58 -17.62 -2.65
N ASP A 227 -29.56 -17.84 -1.81
CA ASP A 227 -29.71 -17.79 -0.34
C ASP A 227 -28.71 -16.79 0.23
N ASN A 228 -29.12 -15.51 0.24
CA ASN A 228 -28.53 -14.51 1.12
C ASN A 228 -29.47 -14.35 2.30
N ASP A 229 -29.35 -15.27 3.26
CA ASP A 229 -29.93 -15.20 4.59
C ASP A 229 -29.08 -14.25 5.46
N TRP A 230 -29.25 -12.94 5.26
CA TRP A 230 -28.56 -11.89 6.01
C TRP A 230 -29.46 -10.68 6.33
N LEU A 231 -30.80 -10.86 6.38
CA LEU A 231 -31.75 -9.79 6.74
C LEU A 231 -32.97 -10.29 7.56
N GLU A 232 -32.81 -11.27 8.45
CA GLU A 232 -33.80 -11.50 9.52
C GLU A 232 -33.13 -11.34 10.89
N GLU A 233 -32.86 -10.09 11.27
CA GLU A 233 -32.70 -9.68 12.67
C GLU A 233 -32.78 -8.15 12.71
N GLU A 234 -34.00 -7.62 12.57
CA GLU A 234 -34.44 -6.34 13.14
C GLU A 234 -35.94 -6.19 12.85
N ASN A 235 -36.77 -6.83 13.68
CA ASN A 235 -38.11 -6.39 14.07
C ASN A 235 -38.69 -7.40 15.08
N GLU A 236 -38.39 -7.21 16.36
CA GLU A 236 -39.32 -7.44 17.49
C GLU A 236 -38.87 -6.62 18.71
#